data_AF-A0A512IRC4-F1
#
_entry.id   AF-A0A512IRC4-F1
#
_cell.length_a   1.000
_cell.length_b   1.000
_cell.length_c   1.000
_cell.angle_alpha   90.00
_cell.angle_beta   90.00
_cell.angle_gamma   90.00
#
_symmetry.space_group_name_H-M   'P 1'
#
loop_
_entity.id
_entity.type
_entity.pdbx_description
1 polymer ?
#
loop_
_entity_poly.entity_id
_entity_poly.type
_entity_poly.pdbx_seq_one_letter_code
_entity_poly.pdbx_strand_id
1 'polypeptide(L)'
;MAPGLQSIGRHGRVWSIRVLLFAFTLLSATAPAPAQQLNLGLDDLSESQRKQLWERVDRYAGYAAILHLCGIETKFDTRFVDTVRSCVDPKTVTKVTAFYRVIYNRTLKTANQKPCDDPYFAKNNLVEKLRLTLEDQISAAGKLCNTYKVIR
;
A
#
# COMPACT_ATOMS: atom_id res chain seq x y z
N MET A 1 -37.74 -37.26 -8.04
CA MET A 1 -39.03 -36.98 -8.69
C MET A 1 -39.34 -35.50 -8.53
N ALA A 2 -39.18 -34.71 -9.60
CA ALA A 2 -39.99 -33.50 -9.81
C ALA A 2 -41.41 -33.98 -10.22
N PRO A 3 -42.51 -33.21 -10.03
CA PRO A 3 -42.81 -32.10 -10.94
C PRO A 3 -43.74 -30.97 -10.39
N GLY A 4 -43.94 -29.93 -11.22
CA GLY A 4 -45.15 -29.08 -11.24
C GLY A 4 -45.01 -27.79 -10.42
N LEU A 5 -45.43 -26.60 -10.89
CA LEU A 5 -46.51 -26.31 -11.83
C LEU A 5 -46.20 -25.06 -12.65
N GLN A 6 -46.37 -25.22 -13.96
CA GLN A 6 -46.63 -24.14 -14.90
C GLN A 6 -48.05 -23.61 -14.64
N SER A 7 -48.27 -22.29 -14.77
CA SER A 7 -49.60 -21.76 -15.04
C SER A 7 -49.54 -20.70 -16.12
N ILE A 8 -50.31 -20.97 -17.16
CA ILE A 8 -50.46 -20.27 -18.42
C ILE A 8 -51.74 -19.45 -18.32
N GLY A 9 -51.70 -18.16 -18.66
CA GLY A 9 -52.88 -17.31 -18.80
C GLY A 9 -52.63 -16.24 -19.87
N ARG A 10 -52.79 -16.58 -21.14
CA ARG A 10 -53.97 -16.36 -22.02
C ARG A 10 -54.09 -14.93 -22.58
N HIS A 11 -53.73 -14.84 -23.87
CA HIS A 11 -54.31 -14.06 -24.96
C HIS A 11 -55.10 -12.78 -24.68
N GLY A 12 -54.66 -11.69 -25.34
CA GLY A 12 -55.58 -10.64 -25.78
C GLY A 12 -54.93 -9.46 -26.49
N ARG A 13 -55.18 -9.37 -27.81
CA ARG A 13 -55.27 -8.15 -28.64
C ARG A 13 -53.99 -7.54 -29.23
N VAL A 14 -53.79 -7.95 -30.48
CA VAL A 14 -53.42 -7.16 -31.66
C VAL A 14 -53.98 -5.73 -31.61
N TRP A 15 -53.14 -4.69 -31.78
CA TRP A 15 -53.31 -3.64 -32.79
C TRP A 15 -52.12 -2.66 -32.84
N SER A 16 -51.60 -2.45 -34.06
CA SER A 16 -51.16 -1.16 -34.63
C SER A 16 -50.01 -0.39 -33.94
N ILE A 17 -48.79 -0.39 -34.51
CA ILE A 17 -48.29 0.49 -35.59
C ILE A 17 -47.81 1.87 -35.10
N ARG A 18 -46.51 2.09 -35.38
CA ARG A 18 -45.77 3.33 -35.69
C ARG A 18 -45.27 4.23 -34.55
N VAL A 19 -43.94 4.13 -34.38
CA VAL A 19 -42.96 5.22 -34.58
C VAL A 19 -43.43 6.59 -34.13
N LEU A 20 -42.98 7.03 -32.96
CA LEU A 20 -42.89 8.44 -32.60
C LEU A 20 -41.58 8.68 -31.85
N LEU A 21 -40.61 9.16 -32.62
CA LEU A 21 -39.68 10.25 -32.30
C LEU A 21 -39.07 10.26 -30.89
N PHE A 22 -37.83 9.78 -30.84
CA PHE A 22 -36.84 10.19 -29.85
C PHE A 22 -36.65 11.72 -29.91
N ALA A 23 -37.24 12.45 -28.97
CA ALA A 23 -36.79 13.78 -28.60
C ALA A 23 -36.09 13.66 -27.24
N PHE A 24 -34.76 13.69 -27.31
CA PHE A 24 -33.83 13.62 -26.20
C PHE A 24 -34.27 14.51 -25.03
N THR A 25 -34.64 13.89 -23.92
CA THR A 25 -34.64 14.56 -22.62
C THR A 25 -33.19 14.94 -22.30
N LEU A 26 -32.97 16.25 -22.09
CA LEU A 26 -31.74 16.77 -21.51
C LEU A 26 -31.58 16.16 -20.11
N LEU A 27 -30.90 15.02 -20.07
CA LEU A 27 -30.40 14.41 -18.85
C LEU A 27 -29.30 15.34 -18.36
N SER A 28 -29.60 16.18 -17.37
CA SER A 28 -28.59 16.89 -16.60
C SER A 28 -27.66 15.83 -16.01
N ALA A 29 -26.51 15.65 -16.64
CA ALA A 29 -25.42 14.85 -16.12
C ALA A 29 -24.90 15.54 -14.86
N THR A 30 -25.49 15.20 -13.71
CA THR A 30 -24.84 15.36 -12.42
C THR A 30 -23.57 14.52 -12.49
N ALA A 31 -22.45 15.17 -12.84
CA ALA A 31 -21.14 14.57 -12.77
C ALA A 31 -21.01 13.95 -11.37
N PRO A 32 -20.70 12.65 -11.24
CA PRO A 32 -20.42 12.08 -9.94
C PRO A 32 -19.28 12.89 -9.33
N ALA A 33 -19.51 13.43 -8.13
CA ALA A 33 -18.48 14.11 -7.38
C ALA A 33 -17.24 13.20 -7.36
N PRO A 34 -16.04 13.72 -7.66
CA PRO A 34 -14.85 12.88 -7.73
C PRO A 34 -14.72 12.14 -6.41
N ALA A 35 -14.74 10.80 -6.47
CA ALA A 35 -14.50 9.96 -5.31
C ALA A 35 -13.18 10.42 -4.68
N GLN A 36 -13.27 11.08 -3.53
CA GLN A 36 -12.10 11.61 -2.85
C GLN A 36 -11.17 10.44 -2.54
N GLN A 37 -9.98 10.49 -3.14
CA GLN A 37 -8.93 9.51 -2.91
C GLN A 37 -8.41 9.70 -1.48
N LEU A 38 -9.10 9.08 -0.51
CA LEU A 38 -8.69 8.96 0.89
C LEU A 38 -7.33 8.25 0.97
N ASN A 39 -6.24 8.99 1.12
CA ASN A 39 -4.93 8.41 1.34
C ASN A 39 -4.79 8.03 2.81
N LEU A 40 -4.18 6.88 3.10
CA LEU A 40 -3.96 6.43 4.47
C LEU A 40 -2.97 7.37 5.17
N GLY A 41 -3.40 8.01 6.24
CA GLY A 41 -2.60 8.87 7.09
C GLY A 41 -2.26 8.24 8.44
N LEU A 42 -1.36 8.87 9.19
CA LEU A 42 -1.07 8.48 10.58
C LEU A 42 -2.28 8.61 11.50
N ASP A 43 -3.18 9.54 11.20
CA ASP A 43 -4.36 9.82 12.02
C ASP A 43 -5.47 8.76 11.85
N ASP A 44 -5.38 7.94 10.78
CA ASP A 44 -6.26 6.79 10.55
C ASP A 44 -5.85 5.56 11.37
N LEU A 45 -4.69 5.63 12.05
CA LEU A 45 -4.14 4.54 12.86
C LEU A 45 -4.48 4.75 14.33
N SER A 46 -4.85 3.67 15.01
CA SER A 46 -4.95 3.65 16.47
C SER A 46 -3.58 3.94 17.10
N GLU A 47 -3.56 4.32 18.38
CA GLU A 47 -2.30 4.57 19.10
C GLU A 47 -1.37 3.35 19.08
N SER A 48 -1.93 2.15 19.26
CA SER A 48 -1.15 0.90 19.23
C SER A 48 -0.59 0.63 17.84
N GLN A 49 -1.34 0.92 16.77
CA GLN A 49 -0.87 0.78 15.39
C GLN A 49 0.22 1.80 15.07
N ARG A 50 0.07 3.06 15.51
CA ARG A 50 1.11 4.09 15.38
C ARG A 50 2.39 3.69 16.08
N LYS A 51 2.31 3.16 17.31
CA LYS A 51 3.48 2.67 18.04
C LYS A 51 4.18 1.56 17.26
N GLN A 52 3.45 0.56 16.78
CA GLN A 52 4.01 -0.53 15.97
C GLN A 52 4.64 -0.03 14.67
N LEU A 53 4.05 0.98 14.02
CA LEU A 53 4.63 1.61 12.83
C LEU A 53 6.00 2.20 13.17
N TRP A 54 6.10 3.01 14.23
CA TRP A 54 7.37 3.63 14.61
C TRP A 54 8.45 2.62 14.99
N GLU A 55 8.09 1.57 15.73
CA GLU A 55 9.02 0.46 16.04
C GLU A 55 9.52 -0.27 14.80
N ARG A 56 8.66 -0.47 13.79
CA ARG A 56 9.06 -1.07 12.51
C ARG A 56 10.02 -0.16 11.76
N VAL A 57 9.71 1.13 11.66
CA VAL A 57 10.55 2.12 10.98
C VAL A 57 11.92 2.21 11.64
N ASP A 58 11.97 2.21 12.97
CA ASP A 58 13.21 2.18 13.75
C ASP A 58 14.05 0.94 13.41
N ARG A 59 13.46 -0.26 13.47
CA ARG A 59 14.16 -1.51 13.12
C ARG A 59 14.68 -1.49 11.68
N TYR A 60 13.86 -1.09 10.71
CA TYR A 60 14.26 -1.09 9.30
C TYR A 60 15.33 -0.05 8.99
N ALA A 61 15.30 1.11 9.68
CA ALA A 61 16.39 2.09 9.62
C ALA A 61 17.69 1.49 10.17
N GLY A 62 17.63 0.77 11.30
CA GLY A 62 18.76 0.03 11.85
C GLY A 62 19.32 -1.01 10.87
N TYR A 63 18.46 -1.82 10.25
CA TYR A 63 18.88 -2.83 9.26
C TYR A 63 19.56 -2.21 8.05
N ALA A 64 18.99 -1.14 7.48
CA ALA A 64 19.61 -0.45 6.36
C ALA A 64 20.96 0.18 6.72
N ALA A 65 21.08 0.75 7.92
CA ALA A 65 22.34 1.31 8.41
C ALA A 65 23.41 0.21 8.59
N ILE A 66 23.04 -0.94 9.15
CA ILE A 66 23.93 -2.11 9.25
C ILE A 66 24.39 -2.54 7.85
N LEU A 67 23.48 -2.68 6.89
CA LEU A 67 23.82 -3.05 5.51
C LEU A 67 24.79 -2.04 4.88
N HIS A 68 24.57 -0.74 5.11
CA HIS A 68 25.47 0.30 4.65
C HIS A 68 26.88 0.19 5.25
N LEU A 69 26.99 -0.08 6.56
CA LEU A 69 28.28 -0.32 7.22
C LEU A 69 29.00 -1.56 6.66
N CYS A 70 28.24 -2.54 6.18
CA CYS A 70 28.72 -3.72 5.47
C CYS A 70 29.01 -3.47 3.97
N GLY A 71 28.89 -2.23 3.48
CA GLY A 71 29.15 -1.85 2.09
C GLY A 71 27.99 -2.13 1.12
N ILE A 72 26.79 -2.44 1.62
CA ILE A 72 25.61 -2.71 0.81
C ILE A 72 24.65 -1.52 0.86
N GLU A 73 24.48 -0.88 -0.29
CA GLU A 73 23.52 0.21 -0.44
C GLU A 73 22.14 -0.31 -0.86
N THR A 74 21.12 -0.12 -0.02
CA THR A 74 19.76 -0.63 -0.29
C THR A 74 18.83 0.38 -0.93
N LYS A 75 19.12 1.68 -0.75
CA LYS A 75 18.21 2.80 -1.09
C LYS A 75 16.78 2.57 -0.58
N PHE A 76 16.65 1.93 0.59
CA PHE A 76 15.38 1.45 1.12
C PHE A 76 14.35 2.56 1.30
N ASP A 77 14.73 3.70 1.89
CA ASP A 77 13.80 4.81 2.12
C ASP A 77 13.16 5.31 0.82
N THR A 78 13.99 5.54 -0.20
CA THR A 78 13.57 6.05 -1.50
C THR A 78 12.67 5.03 -2.21
N ARG A 79 13.08 3.77 -2.27
CA ARG A 79 12.30 2.69 -2.92
C ARG A 79 10.97 2.44 -2.21
N PHE A 80 10.97 2.50 -0.88
CA PHE A 80 9.75 2.36 -0.09
C PHE A 80 8.78 3.53 -0.35
N VAL A 81 9.29 4.77 -0.35
CA VAL A 81 8.50 5.98 -0.66
C VAL A 81 7.87 5.87 -2.04
N ASP A 82 8.65 5.52 -3.07
CA ASP A 82 8.13 5.39 -4.44
C ASP A 82 7.03 4.33 -4.55
N THR A 83 7.12 3.29 -3.72
CA THR A 83 6.13 2.20 -3.67
C THR A 83 4.81 2.63 -3.03
N VAL A 84 4.85 3.48 -1.99
CA VAL A 84 3.65 3.81 -1.19
C VAL A 84 3.05 5.20 -1.49
N ARG A 85 3.77 6.06 -2.22
CA ARG A 85 3.37 7.47 -2.45
C ARG A 85 1.99 7.66 -3.10
N SER A 86 1.45 6.65 -3.76
CA SER A 86 0.15 6.71 -4.43
C SER A 86 -1.05 6.34 -3.54
N CYS A 87 -0.81 5.76 -2.36
CA CYS A 87 -1.86 5.31 -1.44
C CYS A 87 -1.72 5.83 -0.01
N VAL A 88 -0.58 6.43 0.34
CA VAL A 88 -0.31 7.00 1.67
C VAL A 88 -0.26 8.52 1.57
N ASP A 89 -0.79 9.19 2.60
CA ASP A 89 -0.80 10.65 2.65
C ASP A 89 0.64 11.23 2.60
N PRO A 90 0.91 12.23 1.76
CA PRO A 90 2.27 12.78 1.60
C PRO A 90 2.88 13.32 2.91
N LYS A 91 2.07 13.87 3.83
CA LYS A 91 2.58 14.34 5.13
C LYS A 91 2.99 13.17 6.01
N THR A 92 2.24 12.06 5.96
CA THR A 92 2.59 10.80 6.63
C THR A 92 3.90 10.24 6.09
N VAL A 93 4.06 10.15 4.77
CA VAL A 93 5.31 9.71 4.13
C VAL A 93 6.48 10.58 4.61
N THR A 94 6.32 11.91 4.57
CA THR A 94 7.36 12.85 5.01
C THR A 94 7.78 12.63 6.46
N LYS A 95 6.83 12.48 7.38
CA LYS A 95 7.10 12.24 8.81
C LYS A 95 7.84 10.92 9.01
N VAL A 96 7.38 9.85 8.35
CA VAL A 96 8.00 8.52 8.46
C VAL A 96 9.42 8.52 7.93
N THR A 97 9.66 9.12 6.76
CA THR A 97 11.00 9.21 6.17
C THR A 97 11.94 10.08 7.01
N ALA A 98 11.44 11.18 7.60
CA ALA A 98 12.25 12.01 8.50
C ALA A 98 12.70 11.22 9.74
N PHE A 99 11.79 10.49 10.39
CA PHE A 99 12.11 9.65 11.54
C PHE A 99 13.11 8.54 11.16
N TYR A 100 12.87 7.85 10.04
CA TYR A 100 13.78 6.85 9.49
C TYR A 100 15.22 7.39 9.37
N ARG A 101 15.38 8.57 8.76
CA ARG A 101 16.70 9.17 8.53
C ARG A 101 17.42 9.54 9.83
N VAL A 102 16.69 9.96 10.85
CA VAL A 102 17.27 10.23 12.18
C VAL A 102 17.88 8.96 12.76
N ILE A 103 17.12 7.85 12.76
CA ILE A 103 17.59 6.57 13.29
C ILE A 103 18.75 6.02 12.44
N TYR A 104 18.61 6.01 11.12
CA TYR A 104 19.65 5.56 10.20
C TYR A 104 20.98 6.28 10.46
N ASN A 105 20.96 7.62 10.49
CA ASN A 105 22.15 8.43 10.73
C ASN A 105 22.70 8.26 12.15
N ARG A 106 21.84 8.07 13.16
CA ARG A 106 22.28 7.78 14.53
C ARG A 106 23.07 6.48 14.56
N THR A 107 22.53 5.41 13.98
CA THR A 107 23.17 4.09 13.94
C THR A 107 24.52 4.15 13.24
N LEU A 108 24.62 4.86 12.11
CA LEU A 108 25.89 5.06 11.42
C LEU A 108 26.92 5.79 12.29
N LYS A 109 26.52 6.84 13.01
CA LYS A 109 27.42 7.62 13.87
C LYS A 109 27.91 6.85 15.09
N THR A 110 27.10 5.93 15.62
CA THR A 110 27.43 5.15 16.82
C THR A 110 28.23 3.88 16.51
N ALA A 111 28.36 3.51 15.24
CA ALA A 111 29.08 2.30 14.85
C ALA A 111 30.59 2.51 14.96
N ASN A 112 31.22 1.87 15.95
CA ASN A 112 32.67 1.91 16.15
C ASN A 112 33.41 0.80 15.38
N GLN A 113 32.69 -0.20 14.86
CA GLN A 113 33.21 -1.33 14.11
C GLN A 113 32.18 -1.74 13.04
N LYS A 114 32.64 -2.41 11.97
CA LYS A 114 31.74 -2.92 10.94
C LYS A 114 31.08 -4.21 11.44
N PRO A 115 29.74 -4.29 11.52
CA PRO A 115 29.06 -5.50 11.99
C PRO A 115 29.38 -6.76 11.16
N CYS A 116 29.71 -6.60 9.88
CA CYS A 116 30.09 -7.71 9.00
C CYS A 116 31.41 -8.39 9.37
N ASP A 117 32.28 -7.73 10.12
CA ASP A 117 33.57 -8.31 10.51
C ASP A 117 33.40 -9.27 11.71
N ASP A 118 32.22 -9.27 12.34
CA ASP A 118 31.86 -10.19 13.41
C ASP A 118 31.62 -11.62 12.85
N PRO A 119 32.32 -12.65 13.37
CA PRO A 119 32.15 -14.03 12.91
C PRO A 119 30.72 -14.56 13.01
N TYR A 120 29.94 -14.09 13.99
CA TYR A 120 28.54 -14.43 14.16
C TYR A 120 27.70 -13.88 13.01
N PHE A 121 27.97 -12.65 12.54
CA PHE A 121 27.28 -12.07 11.39
C PHE A 121 27.51 -12.87 10.11
N ALA A 122 28.77 -13.24 9.85
CA ALA A 122 29.16 -14.04 8.71
C ALA A 122 28.54 -15.45 8.75
N LYS A 123 28.70 -16.16 9.88
CA LYS A 123 28.22 -17.54 10.03
C LYS A 123 26.70 -17.68 9.87
N ASN A 124 25.94 -16.67 10.27
CA ASN A 124 24.47 -16.72 10.25
C ASN A 124 23.83 -16.09 9.00
N ASN A 125 24.62 -15.65 8.03
CA ASN A 125 24.17 -14.92 6.83
C ASN A 125 23.26 -13.73 7.20
N LEU A 126 23.60 -13.00 8.27
CA LEU A 126 22.74 -11.93 8.78
C LEU A 126 22.59 -10.80 7.76
N VAL A 127 23.67 -10.43 7.08
CA VAL A 127 23.64 -9.42 6.02
C VAL A 127 22.57 -9.75 4.97
N GLU A 128 22.55 -10.99 4.47
CA GLU A 128 21.55 -11.38 3.47
C GLU A 128 20.13 -11.41 4.05
N LYS A 129 19.94 -11.90 5.29
CA LYS A 129 18.63 -11.90 5.96
C LYS A 129 18.07 -10.50 6.16
N LEU A 130 18.92 -9.54 6.57
CA LEU A 130 18.53 -8.13 6.71
C LEU A 130 18.12 -7.54 5.37
N ARG A 131 18.89 -7.81 4.30
CA ARG A 131 18.57 -7.36 2.94
C ARG A 131 17.23 -7.91 2.49
N LEU A 132 17.02 -9.22 2.58
CA LEU A 132 15.77 -9.87 2.20
C LEU A 132 14.57 -9.37 3.01
N THR A 133 14.75 -9.08 4.30
CA THR A 133 13.70 -8.50 5.13
C THR A 133 13.26 -7.14 4.59
N LEU A 134 14.20 -6.27 4.19
CA LEU A 134 13.86 -4.97 3.62
C LEU A 134 13.16 -5.10 2.26
N GLU A 135 13.62 -6.01 1.40
CA GLU A 135 12.98 -6.28 0.10
C GLU A 135 11.55 -6.81 0.27
N ASP A 136 11.34 -7.73 1.21
CA ASP A 136 10.01 -8.27 1.51
C ASP A 136 9.05 -7.17 1.99
N GLN A 137 9.53 -6.22 2.80
CA GLN A 137 8.69 -5.10 3.24
C GLN A 137 8.32 -4.14 2.10
N ILE A 138 9.23 -3.88 1.15
CA ILE A 138 8.90 -3.09 -0.05
C ILE A 138 7.82 -3.83 -0.87
N SER A 139 8.00 -5.14 -1.10
CA SER A 139 7.03 -5.97 -1.83
C SER A 139 5.66 -6.01 -1.15
N ALA A 140 5.63 -6.23 0.16
CA ALA A 140 4.40 -6.25 0.95
C ALA A 140 3.69 -4.90 0.92
N ALA A 141 4.41 -3.79 1.07
CA ALA A 141 3.86 -2.45 0.98
C ALA A 141 3.25 -2.19 -0.40
N GLY A 142 3.94 -2.58 -1.48
CA GLY A 142 3.44 -2.45 -2.85
C GLY A 142 2.16 -3.26 -3.08
N LYS A 143 2.10 -4.50 -2.60
CA LYS A 143 0.89 -5.34 -2.67
C LYS A 143 -0.28 -4.68 -1.96
N LEU A 144 -0.10 -4.21 -0.73
CA LEU A 144 -1.15 -3.52 0.02
C LEU A 144 -1.61 -2.26 -0.72
N CYS A 145 -0.68 -1.42 -1.17
CA CYS A 145 -0.96 -0.19 -1.89
C CYS A 145 -1.79 -0.45 -3.17
N ASN A 146 -1.43 -1.49 -3.92
CA ASN A 146 -2.17 -1.90 -5.11
C ASN A 146 -3.56 -2.45 -4.76
N THR A 147 -3.71 -3.24 -3.69
CA THR A 147 -5.02 -3.73 -3.24
C THR A 147 -5.96 -2.57 -2.88
N TYR A 148 -5.46 -1.55 -2.17
CA TYR A 148 -6.25 -0.35 -1.86
C TYR A 148 -6.63 0.48 -3.09
N LYS A 149 -5.89 0.35 -4.19
CA LYS A 149 -6.20 0.98 -5.47
C LYS A 149 -7.30 0.23 -6.24
N VAL A 150 -7.36 -1.10 -6.13
CA VAL A 150 -8.33 -1.93 -6.88
C VAL A 150 -9.72 -1.94 -6.25
N ILE A 151 -9.82 -1.75 -4.93
CA ILE A 151 -11.11 -1.73 -4.21
C ILE A 151 -11.83 -0.36 -4.35
N ARG A 152 -11.17 0.64 -4.92
CA ARG A 152 -11.72 1.98 -5.17
C ARG A 152 -11.95 2.24 -6.65
#